data_AF-A0A8J5BEM2-F1
#
_entry.id   AF-A0A8J5BEM2-F1
#
_cell.length_a   1.000
_cell.length_b   1.000
_cell.length_c   1.000
_cell.angle_alpha   90.00
_cell.angle_beta   90.00
_cell.angle_gamma   90.00
#
_symmetry.space_group_name_H-M   'P 1'
#
loop_
_entity.id
_entity.type
_entity.pdbx_description
1 polymer ?
#
loop_
_entity_poly.entity_id
_entity_poly.type
_entity_poly.pdbx_seq_one_letter_code
_entity_poly.pdbx_strand_id
1 'polypeptide(L)'
;MRDSSRRCVRPLRALLPCPRAPTLRLQIPPASSSLPNPKPSCAFCAGHESKCAPQIFRLPPGSLSDWKIRVIENLYPALSLDAEPSPVPADIPDAVALGKYALTGFGCHDVLIETPDHSVHLHDLSPEEIGQVLALATKQRILHLACLESIK
;
A
#
# COMPACT_ATOMS: atom_id res chain seq x y z
N MET A 1 20.71 -45.23 35.34
CA MET A 1 19.59 -45.87 34.63
C MET A 1 18.75 -44.79 33.94
N ARG A 2 18.67 -44.84 32.60
CA ARG A 2 17.73 -44.14 31.66
C ARG A 2 17.82 -42.60 31.65
N ASP A 3 18.51 -41.94 30.72
CA ASP A 3 18.27 -41.80 29.27
C ASP A 3 16.79 -41.81 28.85
N SER A 4 16.30 -40.71 28.30
CA SER A 4 15.94 -40.64 26.87
C SER A 4 15.12 -39.38 26.56
N SER A 5 15.66 -38.63 25.61
CA SER A 5 15.00 -37.61 24.80
C SER A 5 13.60 -38.06 24.35
N ARG A 6 12.54 -37.47 24.90
CA ARG A 6 11.18 -37.66 24.36
C ARG A 6 10.99 -36.76 23.15
N ARG A 7 11.55 -37.20 22.02
CA ARG A 7 11.05 -36.85 20.70
C ARG A 7 9.58 -37.27 20.64
N CYS A 8 8.68 -36.31 20.53
CA CYS A 8 7.29 -36.58 20.21
C CYS A 8 7.22 -36.99 18.74
N VAL A 9 7.36 -38.29 18.46
CA VAL A 9 7.14 -38.84 17.13
C VAL A 9 5.64 -39.03 16.97
N ARG A 10 4.98 -38.14 16.23
CA ARG A 10 3.58 -38.32 15.84
C ARG A 10 3.47 -39.58 14.96
N PRO A 11 2.51 -40.48 15.22
CA PRO A 11 2.28 -41.60 14.31
C PRO A 11 1.79 -41.07 12.96
N LEU A 12 2.24 -41.74 11.88
CA LEU A 12 1.82 -41.48 10.51
C LEU A 12 0.30 -41.73 10.42
N ARG A 13 -0.49 -40.66 10.51
CA ARG A 13 -1.93 -40.73 10.23
C ARG A 13 -2.06 -40.95 8.72
N ALA A 14 -2.57 -42.12 8.34
CA ALA A 14 -2.88 -42.43 6.95
C ALA A 14 -3.67 -41.27 6.33
N LEU A 15 -3.11 -40.69 5.26
CA LEU A 15 -3.73 -39.61 4.50
C LEU A 15 -4.96 -40.19 3.81
N LEU A 16 -6.13 -39.95 4.38
CA LEU A 16 -7.37 -40.09 3.62
C LEU A 16 -7.36 -39.05 2.51
N PRO A 17 -7.67 -39.41 1.24
CA PRO A 17 -7.68 -38.46 0.15
C PRO A 17 -8.75 -37.39 0.41
N CYS A 18 -8.33 -36.13 0.36
CA CYS A 18 -9.21 -34.97 0.41
C CYS A 18 -10.16 -35.03 -0.81
N PRO A 19 -11.50 -34.98 -0.63
CA PRO A 19 -12.41 -34.92 -1.76
C PRO A 19 -12.17 -33.60 -2.50
N ARG A 20 -11.63 -33.68 -3.72
CA ARG A 20 -11.38 -32.51 -4.56
C ARG A 20 -12.72 -31.89 -4.94
N ALA A 21 -12.93 -30.63 -4.56
CA ALA A 21 -14.02 -29.83 -5.12
C ALA A 21 -13.86 -29.74 -6.65
N PRO A 22 -14.95 -29.75 -7.43
CA PRO A 22 -14.86 -29.69 -8.88
C PRO A 22 -14.23 -28.37 -9.30
N THR A 23 -13.11 -28.47 -10.01
CA THR A 23 -12.42 -27.32 -10.61
C THR A 23 -13.31 -26.79 -11.73
N LEU A 24 -13.93 -25.63 -11.55
CA LEU A 24 -14.52 -24.88 -12.66
C LEU A 24 -13.37 -24.50 -13.61
N ARG A 25 -13.22 -25.26 -14.70
CA ARG A 25 -12.36 -24.87 -15.82
C ARG A 25 -12.98 -23.64 -16.47
N LEU A 26 -12.47 -22.45 -16.19
CA LEU A 26 -12.64 -21.35 -17.11
C LEU A 26 -11.97 -21.75 -18.43
N GLN A 27 -12.78 -21.96 -19.47
CA GLN A 27 -12.28 -22.01 -20.84
C GLN A 27 -11.79 -20.62 -21.20
N ILE A 28 -10.47 -20.44 -21.21
CA ILE A 28 -9.84 -19.22 -21.72
C ILE A 28 -9.97 -19.30 -23.26
N PRO A 29 -10.69 -18.37 -23.92
CA PRO A 29 -10.76 -18.36 -25.38
C PRO A 29 -9.37 -18.05 -25.97
N PRO A 30 -8.99 -18.64 -27.12
CA PRO A 30 -7.73 -18.32 -27.76
C PRO A 30 -7.71 -16.83 -28.15
N ALA A 31 -6.62 -16.15 -27.79
CA ALA A 31 -6.43 -14.73 -28.06
C ALA A 31 -6.46 -14.46 -29.57
N SER A 32 -7.54 -13.85 -30.05
CA SER A 32 -7.62 -13.28 -31.39
C SER A 32 -6.81 -11.99 -31.44
N SER A 33 -5.82 -11.97 -32.33
CA SER A 33 -4.91 -10.86 -32.56
C SER A 33 -5.56 -9.66 -33.27
N SER A 34 -5.02 -8.48 -32.97
CA SER A 34 -5.13 -7.20 -33.70
C SER A 34 -6.35 -6.29 -33.46
N LEU A 35 -6.50 -5.83 -32.22
CA LEU A 35 -6.84 -4.42 -31.98
C LEU A 35 -5.61 -3.77 -31.34
N PRO A 36 -5.22 -2.54 -31.71
CA PRO A 36 -4.21 -1.82 -30.95
C PRO A 36 -4.76 -1.67 -29.53
N ASN A 37 -4.24 -2.47 -28.61
CA ASN A 37 -4.59 -2.34 -27.20
C ASN A 37 -4.28 -0.87 -26.85
N PRO A 38 -5.27 -0.04 -26.49
CA PRO A 38 -4.98 1.32 -26.07
C PRO A 38 -3.91 1.18 -24.99
N LYS A 39 -2.78 1.89 -25.15
CA LYS A 39 -1.68 1.85 -24.19
C LYS A 39 -2.29 1.90 -22.79
N PRO A 40 -1.94 0.97 -21.88
CA PRO A 40 -2.55 0.96 -20.56
C PRO A 40 -2.30 2.32 -19.93
N SER A 41 -3.36 3.11 -19.80
CA SER A 41 -3.30 4.47 -19.28
C SER A 41 -4.27 4.54 -18.11
N CYS A 42 -3.73 4.84 -16.94
CA CYS A 42 -4.48 4.92 -15.69
C CYS A 42 -4.56 6.37 -15.22
N ALA A 43 -5.26 6.61 -14.10
CA ALA A 43 -5.36 7.95 -13.50
C ALA A 43 -4.00 8.53 -13.09
N PHE A 44 -3.00 7.67 -12.81
CA PHE A 44 -1.68 8.11 -12.34
C PHE A 44 -0.70 8.49 -13.45
N CYS A 45 -1.02 8.19 -14.71
CA CYS A 45 -0.18 8.60 -15.85
C CYS A 45 -0.17 10.13 -16.02
N ALA A 46 0.92 10.66 -16.57
CA ALA A 46 0.98 12.08 -16.95
C ALA A 46 -0.17 12.46 -17.90
N GLY A 47 -0.75 13.65 -17.69
CA GLY A 47 -1.90 14.16 -18.44
C GLY A 47 -3.26 13.72 -17.90
N HIS A 48 -3.29 12.86 -16.88
CA HIS A 48 -4.51 12.40 -16.22
C HIS A 48 -4.67 12.93 -14.79
N GLU A 49 -3.95 14.00 -14.44
CA GLU A 49 -3.93 14.59 -13.09
C GLU A 49 -5.32 14.96 -12.59
N SER A 50 -6.22 15.39 -13.48
CA SER A 50 -7.61 15.74 -13.17
C SER A 50 -8.49 14.57 -12.73
N LYS A 51 -8.03 13.33 -12.94
CA LYS A 51 -8.70 12.10 -12.49
C LYS A 51 -8.20 11.63 -11.11
N CYS A 52 -7.20 12.30 -10.54
CA CYS A 52 -6.67 11.99 -9.22
C CYS A 52 -7.33 12.83 -8.13
N ALA A 53 -7.21 12.36 -6.89
CA ALA A 53 -7.46 13.15 -5.70
C ALA A 53 -6.47 14.35 -5.60
N PRO A 54 -6.73 15.32 -4.70
CA PRO A 54 -5.90 16.51 -4.56
C PRO A 54 -4.41 16.20 -4.43
N GLN A 55 -3.60 17.02 -5.11
CA GLN A 55 -2.16 16.91 -5.07
C GLN A 55 -1.59 17.61 -3.83
N ILE A 56 -0.76 16.90 -3.08
CA ILE A 56 -0.03 17.47 -1.93
C ILE A 56 1.23 18.18 -2.44
N PHE A 57 2.07 17.47 -3.21
CA PHE A 57 3.21 18.07 -3.91
C PHE A 57 3.68 17.20 -5.09
N ARG A 58 4.66 17.71 -5.83
CA ARG A 58 5.32 17.03 -6.95
C ARG A 58 6.79 17.40 -7.05
N LEU A 59 7.57 16.57 -7.72
CA LEU A 59 8.98 16.80 -8.01
C LEU A 59 9.23 16.68 -9.52
N PRO A 60 9.98 17.61 -10.14
CA PRO A 60 10.45 18.87 -9.56
C PRO A 60 9.27 19.84 -9.25
N PRO A 61 9.42 20.74 -8.26
CA PRO A 61 8.39 21.72 -7.95
C PRO A 61 8.14 22.65 -9.14
N GLY A 62 6.89 23.10 -9.32
CA GLY A 62 6.50 24.05 -10.35
C GLY A 62 6.15 23.47 -11.73
N SER A 63 6.58 22.26 -12.08
CA SER A 63 6.33 21.68 -13.42
C SER A 63 4.89 21.17 -13.60
N LEU A 64 4.07 21.81 -14.44
CA LEU A 64 2.68 21.41 -14.69
C LEU A 64 2.54 20.07 -15.43
N SER A 65 3.40 19.84 -16.43
CA SER A 65 3.32 18.67 -17.33
C SER A 65 4.48 17.68 -17.16
N ASP A 66 5.62 18.11 -16.62
CA ASP A 66 6.88 17.35 -16.66
C ASP A 66 7.30 16.87 -15.27
N TRP A 67 6.34 16.47 -14.45
CA TRP A 67 6.62 15.92 -13.13
C TRP A 67 7.22 14.51 -13.26
N LYS A 68 8.12 14.16 -12.33
CA LYS A 68 8.71 12.82 -12.20
C LYS A 68 8.04 12.02 -11.09
N ILE A 69 7.82 12.65 -9.94
CA ILE A 69 7.18 12.05 -8.77
C ILE A 69 6.03 12.94 -8.33
N ARG A 70 4.93 12.34 -7.90
CA ARG A 70 3.78 13.04 -7.30
C ARG A 70 3.36 12.39 -6.00
N VAL A 71 2.97 13.21 -5.05
CA VAL A 71 2.31 12.76 -3.82
C VAL A 71 0.93 13.38 -3.82
N ILE A 72 -0.09 12.53 -3.78
CA ILE A 72 -1.50 12.89 -3.78
C ILE A 72 -2.18 12.29 -2.57
N GLU A 73 -3.32 12.85 -2.17
CA GLU A 73 -4.19 12.18 -1.21
C GLU A 73 -4.71 10.86 -1.81
N ASN A 74 -5.02 9.87 -0.99
CA ASN A 74 -5.75 8.70 -1.47
C ASN A 74 -7.23 9.07 -1.65
N LEU A 75 -7.82 8.73 -2.81
CA LEU A 75 -9.25 8.94 -3.09
C LEU A 75 -10.15 8.08 -2.18
N TYR A 76 -9.63 6.98 -1.66
CA TYR A 76 -10.30 6.06 -0.73
C TYR A 76 -9.44 5.88 0.52
N PRO A 77 -9.28 6.93 1.34
CA PRO A 77 -8.37 6.88 2.46
C PRO A 77 -8.91 5.93 3.53
N ALA A 78 -8.00 5.21 4.20
CA ALA A 78 -8.38 4.26 5.26
C ALA A 78 -8.60 4.96 6.61
N LEU A 79 -8.10 6.19 6.73
CA LEU A 79 -8.13 7.04 7.90
C LEU A 79 -8.56 8.45 7.46
N SER A 80 -9.14 9.23 8.37
CA SER A 80 -9.54 10.62 8.09
C SER A 80 -8.94 11.57 9.12
N LEU A 81 -8.47 12.73 8.66
CA LEU A 81 -8.07 13.83 9.53
C LEU A 81 -9.28 14.56 10.15
N ASP A 82 -10.47 14.41 9.57
CA ASP A 82 -11.71 14.98 10.11
C ASP A 82 -12.30 14.12 11.24
N ALA A 83 -11.76 12.92 11.47
CA ALA A 83 -12.16 12.10 12.61
C ALA A 83 -11.58 12.70 13.90
N GLU A 84 -12.39 12.86 14.93
CA GLU A 84 -11.86 13.29 16.24
C GLU A 84 -10.91 12.22 16.78
N PRO A 85 -9.66 12.55 17.17
CA PRO A 85 -8.74 11.59 17.74
C PRO A 85 -9.33 11.05 19.05
N SER A 86 -9.43 9.73 19.17
CA SER A 86 -9.97 9.13 20.38
C SER A 86 -9.07 9.48 21.56
N PRO A 87 -9.62 10.08 22.64
CA PRO A 87 -8.84 10.34 23.85
C PRO A 87 -8.46 8.99 24.46
N VAL A 88 -7.22 8.56 24.24
CA VAL A 88 -6.67 7.42 24.97
C VAL A 88 -6.39 7.92 26.39
N PRO A 89 -7.03 7.36 27.44
CA PRO A 89 -6.72 7.75 28.80
C PRO A 89 -5.23 7.50 29.07
N ALA A 90 -4.51 8.52 29.56
CA ALA A 90 -3.08 8.44 29.85
C ALA A 90 -2.72 7.28 30.81
N ASP A 91 -3.71 6.81 31.57
CA ASP A 91 -3.54 5.85 32.66
C ASP A 91 -3.84 4.39 32.28
N ILE A 92 -4.15 4.08 31.01
CA ILE A 92 -4.44 2.69 30.62
C ILE A 92 -3.75 2.25 29.31
N PRO A 93 -2.41 2.04 29.33
CA PRO A 93 -1.69 1.44 28.20
C PRO A 93 -2.22 0.04 27.84
N ASP A 94 -2.61 -0.74 28.86
CA ASP A 94 -2.92 -2.17 28.70
C ASP A 94 -4.36 -2.47 28.25
N ALA A 95 -5.29 -1.51 28.32
CA ALA A 95 -6.70 -1.81 28.00
C ALA A 95 -7.04 -1.70 26.52
N VAL A 96 -6.30 -0.90 25.74
CA VAL A 96 -6.34 -0.97 24.28
C VAL A 96 -5.79 -2.33 23.81
N ALA A 97 -4.73 -2.83 24.45
CA ALA A 97 -4.13 -4.13 24.16
C ALA A 97 -5.04 -5.32 24.49
N LEU A 98 -6.02 -5.15 25.39
CA LEU A 98 -7.01 -6.17 25.76
C LEU A 98 -8.31 -6.11 24.93
N GLY A 99 -8.38 -5.30 23.86
CA GLY A 99 -9.55 -5.20 22.99
C GLY A 99 -10.78 -4.60 23.66
N LYS A 100 -10.61 -3.83 24.74
CA LYS A 100 -11.71 -3.23 25.52
C LYS A 100 -12.22 -1.91 24.95
N TYR A 101 -11.48 -1.33 24.00
CA TYR A 101 -11.76 -0.01 23.42
C TYR A 101 -11.58 -0.04 21.90
N ALA A 102 -12.47 0.66 21.19
CA ALA A 102 -12.31 0.97 19.79
C ALA A 102 -11.77 2.40 19.65
N LEU A 103 -10.76 2.58 18.81
CA LEU A 103 -10.22 3.90 18.47
C LEU A 103 -10.84 4.38 17.16
N THR A 104 -10.98 5.69 17.03
CA THR A 104 -11.34 6.35 15.78
C THR A 104 -10.22 6.19 14.75
N GLY A 105 -10.59 6.03 13.48
CA GLY A 105 -9.65 5.93 12.36
C GLY A 105 -9.06 7.28 11.98
N PHE A 106 -8.35 7.93 12.90
CA PHE A 106 -7.69 9.20 12.67
C PHE A 106 -6.34 9.00 11.97
N GLY A 107 -6.07 9.78 10.92
CA GLY A 107 -4.77 9.79 10.24
C GLY A 107 -4.84 10.14 8.76
N CYS A 108 -3.69 10.03 8.09
CA CYS A 108 -3.53 10.31 6.66
C CYS A 108 -3.27 9.02 5.88
N HIS A 109 -3.84 8.93 4.68
CA HIS A 109 -3.50 7.90 3.71
C HIS A 109 -3.27 8.58 2.36
N ASP A 110 -2.01 8.60 1.93
CA ASP A 110 -1.58 9.24 0.70
C ASP A 110 -1.07 8.20 -0.31
N VAL A 111 -1.05 8.58 -1.58
CA VAL A 111 -0.45 7.79 -2.66
C VAL A 111 0.77 8.52 -3.19
N LEU A 112 1.91 7.83 -3.19
CA LEU A 112 3.12 8.27 -3.86
C LEU A 112 3.20 7.61 -5.24
N ILE A 113 3.19 8.42 -6.28
CA ILE A 113 3.33 8.01 -7.68
C ILE A 113 4.79 8.20 -8.08
N GLU A 114 5.48 7.09 -8.33
CA GLU A 114 6.93 7.02 -8.52
C GLU A 114 7.39 7.52 -9.90
N THR A 115 6.52 7.41 -10.91
CA THR A 115 6.82 7.74 -12.30
C THR A 115 5.55 8.12 -13.06
N PRO A 116 5.62 9.02 -14.06
CA PRO A 116 4.51 9.30 -14.98
C PRO A 116 4.24 8.19 -16.01
N ASP A 117 5.19 7.28 -16.23
CA ASP A 117 5.07 6.17 -17.18
C ASP A 117 4.50 4.91 -16.52
N HIS A 118 3.37 4.43 -17.02
CA HIS A 118 2.67 3.24 -16.53
C HIS A 118 3.50 1.96 -16.61
N SER A 119 4.43 1.87 -17.56
CA SER A 119 5.13 0.62 -17.87
C SER A 119 6.40 0.45 -17.02
N VAL A 120 6.80 1.49 -16.30
CA VAL A 120 8.02 1.56 -15.49
C VAL A 120 7.69 1.19 -14.06
N HIS A 121 8.45 0.25 -13.50
CA HIS A 121 8.34 -0.15 -12.10
C HIS A 121 9.48 0.47 -11.29
N LEU A 122 9.35 0.48 -9.95
CA LEU A 122 10.38 0.99 -9.05
C LEU A 122 11.79 0.44 -9.31
N HIS A 123 11.90 -0.84 -9.73
CA HIS A 123 13.19 -1.49 -9.99
C HIS A 123 13.79 -1.17 -11.36
N ASP A 124 13.00 -0.60 -12.27
CA ASP A 124 13.47 -0.12 -13.58
C ASP A 124 14.10 1.29 -13.45
N LEU A 125 13.85 1.98 -12.34
CA LEU A 125 14.38 3.31 -12.06
C LEU A 125 15.88 3.25 -11.75
N SER A 126 16.60 4.31 -12.11
CA SER A 126 18.00 4.46 -11.72
C SER A 126 18.13 4.60 -10.19
N PRO A 127 19.31 4.29 -9.60
CA PRO A 127 19.54 4.48 -8.18
C PRO A 127 19.28 5.92 -7.69
N GLU A 128 19.52 6.92 -8.55
CA GLU A 128 19.24 8.32 -8.26
C GLU A 128 17.73 8.59 -8.18
N GLU A 129 16.94 8.06 -9.12
CA GLU A 129 15.48 8.20 -9.14
C GLU A 129 14.82 7.47 -7.97
N ILE A 130 15.31 6.27 -7.61
CA ILE A 130 14.88 5.57 -6.39
C ILE A 130 15.21 6.43 -5.15
N GLY A 131 16.38 7.09 -5.14
CA GLY A 131 16.74 8.06 -4.11
C GLY A 131 15.75 9.24 -4.05
N GLN A 132 15.28 9.74 -5.19
CA GLN A 132 14.25 10.79 -5.23
C GLN A 132 12.90 10.30 -4.68
N VAL A 133 12.51 9.06 -4.97
CA VAL A 133 11.30 8.44 -4.43
C VAL A 133 11.40 8.26 -2.91
N LEU A 134 12.41 7.55 -2.43
CA LEU A 134 12.52 7.15 -1.02
C LEU A 134 13.08 8.25 -0.12
N ALA A 135 14.19 8.87 -0.52
CA ALA A 135 14.93 9.79 0.35
C ALA A 135 14.45 11.24 0.26
N LEU A 136 13.88 11.65 -0.87
CA LEU A 136 13.37 13.01 -1.06
C LEU A 136 11.85 13.07 -0.84
N ALA A 137 11.05 12.41 -1.69
CA ALA A 137 9.59 12.51 -1.64
C ALA A 137 9.01 11.91 -0.34
N THR A 138 9.32 10.65 -0.02
CA THR A 138 8.79 10.02 1.21
C THR A 138 9.25 10.74 2.47
N LYS A 139 10.54 11.10 2.56
CA LYS A 139 11.06 11.87 3.70
C LYS A 139 10.38 13.22 3.85
N GLN A 140 10.21 13.97 2.77
CA GLN A 140 9.53 15.26 2.80
C GLN A 140 8.09 15.12 3.32
N ARG A 141 7.37 14.07 2.90
CA ARG A 141 6.01 13.85 3.39
C ARG A 141 5.98 13.44 4.86
N ILE A 142 6.87 12.56 5.31
CA ILE A 142 6.98 12.15 6.72
C ILE A 142 7.28 13.37 7.60
N LEU A 143 8.23 14.23 7.20
CA LEU A 143 8.57 15.42 7.97
C LEU A 143 7.40 16.42 8.03
N HIS A 144 6.66 16.58 6.93
CA HIS A 144 5.44 17.40 6.93
C HIS A 144 4.39 16.84 7.90
N LEU A 145 4.15 15.53 7.89
CA LEU A 145 3.20 14.88 8.81
C LEU A 145 3.66 14.97 10.28
N ALA A 146 4.95 14.86 10.55
CA ALA A 146 5.51 14.97 11.90
C ALA A 146 5.35 16.36 12.53
N CYS A 147 5.09 17.40 11.73
CA CYS A 147 4.75 18.73 12.24
C CYS A 147 3.29 18.85 12.70
N LEU A 148 2.43 17.86 12.41
CA LEU A 148 1.04 17.85 12.86
C LEU A 148 0.97 17.25 14.27
N GLU A 149 0.64 18.07 15.28
CA GLU A 149 0.59 17.64 16.70
C GLU A 149 -0.33 16.44 16.96
N SER A 150 -1.35 16.28 16.12
CA SER A 150 -2.32 15.20 16.19
C SER A 150 -1.77 13.85 15.70
N ILE A 151 -0.72 13.85 14.87
CA ILE A 151 -0.08 12.63 14.35
C ILE A 151 1.16 12.36 15.22
N LYS A 152 1.07 11.35 16.08
CA LYS A 152 2.12 10.94 17.02
C LYS A 152 2.88 9.71 16.57
#